data_AF-A0A914CPH8-F1
#
_entry.id   AF-A0A914CPH8-F1
#
_cell.length_a   1.000
_cell.length_b   1.000
_cell.length_c   1.000
_cell.angle_alpha   90.00
_cell.angle_beta   90.00
_cell.angle_gamma   90.00
#
_symmetry.space_group_name_H-M   'P 1'
#
loop_
_entity.id
_entity.type
_entity.pdbx_description
1 polymer ?
#
loop_
_entity_poly.entity_id
_entity_poly.type
_entity_poly.pdbx_seq_one_letter_code
_entity_poly.pdbx_strand_id
1 'polypeptide(L)'
;MTENNAISRRDAAEEINEVYGQGTIGDWACGKWLKRFRDGEKDVDDLENRPRSGRPSNFDDDELRRLIEEDPKRTTRELAAILQKDNATVWRHLQAIGMTNKFGVWVPHCLSDLNKGTRFVAASGNLDLFCCISSAYRIVLVIKPKQDMTGMIFYSSNNH
;
A
#
# COMPACT_ATOMS: atom_id res chain seq x y z
N MET A 1 11.35 42.20 11.11
CA MET A 1 11.62 40.77 11.39
C MET A 1 13.10 40.51 11.11
N THR A 2 13.94 40.36 12.15
CA THR A 2 15.09 39.43 12.28
C THR A 2 16.03 39.92 13.40
N GLU A 3 15.65 39.74 14.67
CA GLU A 3 16.55 39.91 15.82
C GLU A 3 17.14 38.57 16.33
N ASN A 4 16.79 37.45 15.69
CA ASN A 4 17.22 36.10 16.16
C ASN A 4 18.70 35.77 15.81
N ASN A 5 19.47 36.71 15.26
CA ASN A 5 20.86 36.46 14.89
C ASN A 5 21.85 36.66 16.06
N ALA A 6 21.41 37.31 17.15
CA ALA A 6 22.29 37.67 18.27
C ALA A 6 22.24 36.69 19.47
N ILE A 7 21.24 35.79 19.52
CA ILE A 7 21.06 34.91 20.68
C ILE A 7 22.11 33.78 20.63
N SER A 8 22.91 33.68 21.69
CA SER A 8 23.85 32.57 21.88
C SER A 8 23.09 31.30 22.27
N ARG A 9 23.59 30.14 21.86
CA ARG A 9 22.99 28.84 22.20
C ARG A 9 22.92 28.57 23.71
N ARG A 10 23.84 29.15 24.48
CA ARG A 10 23.87 29.07 25.95
C ARG A 10 22.76 29.90 26.55
N ASP A 11 22.67 31.17 26.17
CA ASP A 11 21.66 32.11 26.66
C ASP A 11 20.25 31.59 26.38
N ALA A 12 20.01 31.03 25.19
CA ALA A 12 18.75 30.38 24.86
C ALA A 12 18.45 29.14 25.73
N ALA A 13 19.47 28.34 26.05
CA ALA A 13 19.30 27.19 26.93
C ALA A 13 19.04 27.60 28.38
N GLU A 14 19.67 28.67 28.86
CA GLU A 14 19.45 29.24 30.19
C GLU A 14 18.03 29.80 30.31
N GLU A 15 17.59 30.62 29.36
CA GLU A 15 16.22 31.19 29.35
C GLU A 15 15.14 30.10 29.34
N ILE A 16 15.31 29.05 28.52
CA ILE A 16 14.36 27.92 28.48
C ILE A 16 14.40 27.14 29.79
N ASN A 17 15.58 26.88 30.35
CA ASN A 17 15.70 26.14 31.61
C ASN A 17 15.20 26.95 32.82
N GLU A 18 15.27 28.28 32.78
CA GLU A 18 14.70 29.14 33.82
C GLU A 18 13.17 29.08 33.84
N VAL A 19 12.52 29.07 32.67
CA VAL A 19 11.05 29.03 32.56
C VAL A 19 10.49 27.63 32.80
N TYR A 20 11.15 26.59 32.25
CA TYR A 20 10.61 25.22 32.22
C TYR A 20 11.26 24.27 33.24
N GLY A 21 12.33 24.71 33.91
CA GLY A 21 13.04 23.93 34.92
C GLY A 21 14.45 23.53 34.48
N GLN A 22 15.36 23.47 35.45
CA GLN A 22 16.76 23.20 35.17
C GLN A 22 16.95 21.83 34.52
N GLY A 23 17.65 21.81 33.37
CA GLY A 23 17.91 20.58 32.61
C GLY A 23 16.84 20.19 31.59
N THR A 24 15.84 21.04 31.35
CA THR A 24 14.83 20.86 30.30
C THR A 24 15.47 20.72 28.91
N ILE A 25 16.47 21.55 28.62
CA ILE A 25 17.21 21.50 27.35
C ILE A 25 18.70 21.70 27.55
N GLY A 26 19.51 20.96 26.79
CA GLY A 26 20.96 21.13 26.76
C GLY A 26 21.43 22.13 25.72
N ASP A 27 22.58 22.77 25.95
CA ASP A 27 23.24 23.73 25.04
C ASP A 27 23.37 23.19 23.60
N TRP A 28 23.68 21.89 23.45
CA TRP A 28 23.75 21.24 22.13
C TRP A 28 22.41 21.17 21.40
N ALA A 29 21.32 20.87 22.13
CA ALA A 29 19.98 20.79 21.55
C ALA A 29 19.49 22.18 21.14
N CYS A 30 19.68 23.19 21.99
CA CYS A 30 19.42 24.60 21.64
C CYS A 30 20.19 25.03 20.39
N GLY A 31 21.50 24.75 20.32
CA GLY A 31 22.30 25.07 19.15
C GLY A 31 21.82 24.39 17.87
N LYS A 32 21.39 23.12 17.96
CA LYS A 32 20.81 22.38 16.82
C LYS A 32 19.51 23.02 16.33
N TRP A 33 18.63 23.44 17.24
CA TRP A 33 17.37 24.10 16.90
C TRP A 33 17.58 25.51 16.35
N LEU A 34 18.44 26.32 16.97
CA LEU A 34 18.80 27.65 16.46
C LEU A 34 19.35 27.59 15.03
N LYS A 35 20.18 26.58 14.73
CA LYS A 35 20.67 26.37 13.36
C LYS A 35 19.51 26.08 12.40
N ARG A 36 18.61 25.16 12.73
CA ARG A 36 17.44 24.82 11.90
C ARG A 36 16.55 26.04 11.63
N PHE A 37 16.28 26.84 12.66
CA PHE A 37 15.50 28.07 12.52
C PHE A 37 16.20 29.12 11.64
N ARG A 38 17.54 29.23 11.71
CA ARG A 38 18.34 30.09 10.81
C ARG A 38 18.31 29.58 9.37
N ASP A 39 18.29 28.26 9.19
CA ASP A 39 18.18 27.60 7.88
C ASP A 39 16.75 27.71 7.28
N GLY A 40 15.81 28.38 7.98
CA GLY A 40 14.47 28.68 7.47
C GLY A 40 13.41 27.62 7.77
N GLU A 41 13.78 26.59 8.53
CA GLU A 41 12.89 25.50 8.97
C GLU A 41 11.99 26.01 10.11
N LYS A 42 10.81 26.53 9.77
CA LYS A 42 9.91 27.25 10.70
C LYS A 42 8.61 26.50 11.02
N ASP A 43 8.25 25.52 10.20
CA ASP A 43 7.00 24.77 10.37
C ASP A 43 7.17 23.67 11.40
N VAL A 44 6.45 23.80 12.53
CA VAL A 44 6.49 22.83 13.65
C VAL A 44 6.02 21.44 13.21
N ASP A 45 5.10 21.37 12.25
CA ASP A 45 4.59 20.12 11.68
C ASP A 45 5.68 19.31 10.95
N ASP A 46 6.60 19.99 10.27
CA ASP A 46 7.77 19.40 9.60
C ASP A 46 8.89 19.00 10.57
N LEU A 47 8.83 19.50 11.81
CA LEU A 47 9.86 19.32 12.84
C LEU A 47 9.58 18.11 13.74
N GLU A 48 8.31 17.82 14.04
CA GLU A 48 7.92 16.70 14.89
C GLU A 48 7.74 15.38 14.11
N ASN A 49 7.40 15.43 12.81
CA ASN A 49 6.90 14.26 12.08
C ASN A 49 7.75 13.82 10.89
N ARG A 50 9.04 14.16 10.85
CA ARG A 50 9.91 13.52 9.84
C ARG A 50 9.92 12.02 10.09
N PRO A 51 9.55 11.21 9.10
CA PRO A 51 9.60 9.77 9.24
C PRO A 51 11.04 9.41 9.61
N ARG A 52 11.21 8.90 10.82
CA ARG A 52 12.52 8.39 11.25
C ARG A 52 12.86 7.26 10.30
N SER A 53 14.06 7.26 9.74
CA SER A 53 14.55 6.11 9.00
C SER A 53 14.59 4.94 9.98
N GLY A 54 13.59 4.07 9.92
CA GLY A 54 13.53 2.85 10.70
C GLY A 54 14.71 1.94 10.38
N ARG A 55 14.77 0.80 11.05
CA ARG A 55 15.77 -0.22 10.72
C ARG A 55 15.49 -0.72 9.29
N PRO A 56 16.48 -0.69 8.36
CA PRO A 56 16.29 -1.28 7.05
C PRO A 56 16.05 -2.79 7.20
N SER A 57 15.00 -3.29 6.54
CA SER A 57 14.73 -4.73 6.48
C SER A 57 15.68 -5.39 5.48
N ASN A 58 16.36 -6.47 5.88
CA ASN A 58 17.21 -7.28 4.98
C ASN A 58 16.39 -8.41 4.33
N PHE A 59 15.22 -8.07 3.81
CA PHE A 59 14.32 -9.01 3.16
C PHE A 59 14.28 -8.70 1.67
N ASP A 60 14.41 -9.72 0.84
CA ASP A 60 14.37 -9.59 -0.62
C ASP A 60 12.90 -9.73 -1.09
N ASP A 61 12.27 -8.58 -1.34
CA ASP A 61 10.89 -8.52 -1.85
C ASP A 61 10.77 -9.02 -3.29
N ASP A 62 11.85 -8.97 -4.09
CA ASP A 62 11.86 -9.45 -5.47
C ASP A 62 11.89 -10.98 -5.52
N GLU A 63 12.65 -11.61 -4.63
CA GLU A 63 12.64 -13.07 -4.46
C GLU A 63 11.25 -13.57 -4.04
N LEU A 64 10.62 -12.89 -3.07
CA LEU A 64 9.25 -13.21 -2.64
C LEU A 64 8.25 -13.08 -3.79
N ARG A 65 8.36 -12.04 -4.64
CA ARG A 65 7.50 -11.87 -5.81
C ARG A 65 7.64 -13.03 -6.80
N ARG A 66 8.87 -13.45 -7.10
CA ARG A 66 9.13 -14.57 -8.02
C ARG A 66 8.50 -15.88 -7.53
N LEU A 67 8.60 -16.17 -6.23
CA LEU A 67 8.02 -17.39 -5.65
C LEU A 67 6.48 -17.42 -5.73
N ILE A 68 5.83 -16.25 -5.69
CA ILE A 68 4.37 -16.12 -5.82
C ILE A 68 3.93 -16.22 -7.28
N GLU A 69 4.71 -15.66 -8.20
CA GLU A 69 4.44 -15.76 -9.65
C GLU A 69 4.59 -17.19 -10.16
N GLU A 70 5.53 -17.96 -9.61
CA GLU A 70 5.71 -19.39 -9.89
C GLU A 70 4.48 -20.21 -9.46
N ASP A 71 4.02 -20.03 -8.22
CA ASP A 71 2.82 -20.69 -7.70
C ASP A 71 2.05 -19.76 -6.75
N PRO A 72 0.97 -19.12 -7.25
CA PRO A 72 0.13 -18.22 -6.45
C PRO A 72 -0.61 -18.90 -5.29
N LYS A 73 -0.63 -20.24 -5.24
CA LYS A 73 -1.36 -20.99 -4.20
C LYS A 73 -0.50 -21.34 -2.99
N ARG A 74 0.80 -21.04 -3.03
CA ARG A 74 1.70 -21.30 -1.90
C ARG A 74 1.24 -20.59 -0.64
N THR A 75 1.34 -21.31 0.47
CA THR A 75 1.01 -20.76 1.79
C THR A 75 2.15 -19.89 2.32
N THR A 76 1.84 -18.94 3.19
CA THR A 76 2.86 -18.11 3.86
C THR A 76 3.83 -18.94 4.70
N ARG A 77 3.43 -20.13 5.16
CA ARG A 77 4.31 -21.06 5.90
C ARG A 77 5.33 -21.73 4.99
N GLU A 78 4.92 -22.15 3.80
CA GLU A 78 5.83 -22.72 2.81
C GLU A 78 6.83 -21.66 2.31
N LEU A 79 6.34 -20.45 2.03
CA LEU A 79 7.21 -19.32 1.65
C LEU A 79 8.23 -18.98 2.76
N ALA A 80 7.80 -19.00 4.01
CA ALA A 80 8.68 -18.80 5.17
C ALA A 80 9.75 -19.89 5.28
N ALA A 81 9.40 -21.15 5.03
CA ALA A 81 10.35 -22.26 5.01
C ALA A 81 11.38 -22.14 3.87
N ILE A 82 10.94 -21.76 2.67
CA ILE A 82 11.82 -21.57 1.49
C ILE A 82 12.80 -20.41 1.74
N LEU A 83 12.29 -19.25 2.18
CA LEU A 83 13.08 -18.05 2.41
C LEU A 83 13.90 -18.11 3.71
N GLN A 84 13.71 -19.15 4.53
CA GLN A 84 14.28 -19.28 5.88
C GLN A 84 14.01 -18.04 6.74
N LYS A 85 12.79 -17.50 6.63
CA LYS A 85 12.33 -16.33 7.39
C LYS A 85 11.19 -16.72 8.31
N ASP A 86 10.93 -15.87 9.28
CA ASP A 86 9.76 -16.00 10.13
C ASP A 86 8.47 -15.75 9.33
N ASN A 87 7.41 -16.51 9.65
CA ASN A 87 6.12 -16.44 8.96
C ASN A 87 5.48 -15.05 9.04
N ALA A 88 5.57 -14.38 10.20
CA ALA A 88 5.03 -13.03 10.36
C ALA A 88 5.84 -12.00 9.56
N THR A 89 7.13 -12.25 9.34
CA THR A 89 7.95 -11.40 8.47
C THR A 89 7.53 -11.53 7.02
N VAL A 90 7.37 -12.75 6.50
CA VAL A 90 6.84 -12.97 5.15
C VAL A 90 5.45 -12.34 5.00
N TRP A 91 4.57 -12.49 5.99
CA TRP A 91 3.25 -11.86 5.97
C TRP A 91 3.32 -10.33 5.86
N ARG A 92 4.15 -9.66 6.68
CA ARG A 92 4.34 -8.21 6.62
C ARG A 92 4.84 -7.76 5.25
N HIS A 93 5.79 -8.49 4.67
CA HIS A 93 6.33 -8.18 3.34
C HIS A 93 5.31 -8.42 2.22
N LEU A 94 4.50 -9.49 2.29
CA LEU A 94 3.38 -9.69 1.36
C LEU A 94 2.40 -8.51 1.37
N GLN A 95 2.06 -7.99 2.54
CA GLN A 95 1.20 -6.82 2.69
C GLN A 95 1.87 -5.55 2.12
N ALA A 96 3.17 -5.35 2.38
CA ALA A 96 3.94 -4.21 1.87
C ALA A 96 4.00 -4.19 0.33
N ILE A 97 4.08 -5.34 -0.31
CA ILE A 97 4.07 -5.50 -1.77
C ILE A 97 2.64 -5.34 -2.36
N GLY A 98 1.61 -5.31 -1.51
CA GLY A 98 0.21 -5.19 -1.93
C GLY A 98 -0.44 -6.52 -2.35
N MET A 99 0.16 -7.65 -1.97
CA MET A 99 -0.41 -8.97 -2.24
C MET A 99 -1.55 -9.27 -1.25
N THR A 100 -2.67 -9.78 -1.77
CA THR A 100 -3.84 -10.15 -0.98
C THR A 100 -4.23 -11.60 -1.29
N ASN A 101 -4.61 -12.34 -0.25
CA ASN A 101 -5.12 -13.69 -0.44
C ASN A 101 -6.52 -13.62 -1.07
N LYS A 102 -6.69 -14.29 -2.20
CA LYS A 102 -7.98 -14.47 -2.86
C LYS A 102 -8.31 -15.95 -2.91
N PHE A 103 -9.52 -16.29 -2.50
CA PHE A 103 -10.02 -17.65 -2.64
C PHE A 103 -10.13 -18.05 -4.11
N GLY A 104 -9.92 -19.34 -4.39
CA GLY A 104 -10.15 -19.88 -5.72
C GLY A 104 -11.60 -19.69 -6.17
N VAL A 105 -11.80 -19.45 -7.46
CA VAL A 105 -13.13 -19.41 -8.06
C VAL A 105 -13.64 -20.84 -8.20
N TRP A 106 -14.87 -21.09 -7.75
CA TRP A 106 -15.49 -22.39 -7.95
C TRP A 106 -15.80 -22.61 -9.43
N VAL A 107 -15.28 -23.70 -10.00
CA VAL A 107 -15.51 -24.09 -11.40
C VAL A 107 -16.47 -25.29 -11.41
N PRO A 108 -17.64 -25.20 -12.08
CA PRO A 108 -18.69 -26.21 -11.97
C PRO A 108 -18.31 -27.64 -12.36
N HIS A 109 -17.40 -27.81 -13.32
CA HIS A 109 -16.92 -29.12 -13.76
C HIS A 109 -15.54 -29.00 -14.40
N CYS A 110 -14.75 -30.05 -14.25
CA CYS A 110 -13.46 -30.18 -14.94
C CYS A 110 -13.72 -30.48 -16.43
N LEU A 111 -13.49 -29.48 -17.30
CA LEU A 111 -13.65 -29.64 -18.73
C LEU A 111 -12.50 -30.47 -19.33
N SER A 112 -12.84 -31.50 -20.12
CA SER A 112 -11.89 -32.15 -21.01
C SER A 112 -11.47 -31.19 -22.14
N ASP A 113 -10.34 -31.46 -22.79
CA ASP A 113 -9.87 -30.61 -23.88
C ASP A 113 -10.82 -30.61 -25.08
N LEU A 114 -11.51 -31.74 -25.33
CA LEU A 114 -12.60 -31.81 -26.30
C LEU A 114 -13.74 -30.85 -25.93
N ASN A 115 -14.19 -30.87 -24.67
CA ASN A 115 -15.26 -29.98 -24.21
C ASN A 115 -14.85 -28.50 -24.30
N LYS A 116 -13.58 -28.17 -24.02
CA LYS A 116 -13.05 -26.81 -24.20
C LYS A 116 -13.09 -26.40 -25.68
N GLY A 117 -12.65 -27.29 -26.57
CA GLY A 117 -12.66 -27.07 -28.02
C GLY A 117 -14.07 -26.82 -28.57
N THR A 118 -15.05 -27.67 -28.20
CA THR A 118 -16.44 -27.48 -28.63
C THR A 118 -17.01 -26.15 -28.14
N ARG A 119 -16.72 -25.76 -26.89
CA ARG A 119 -17.17 -24.48 -26.33
C ARG A 119 -16.51 -23.29 -27.01
N PHE A 120 -15.23 -23.39 -27.36
CA PHE A 120 -14.51 -22.36 -28.11
C PHE A 120 -15.15 -22.15 -29.48
N VAL A 121 -15.35 -23.22 -30.27
CA VAL A 121 -15.96 -23.13 -31.60
C VAL A 121 -17.38 -22.53 -31.53
N ALA A 122 -18.19 -22.96 -30.55
CA ALA A 122 -19.53 -22.42 -30.36
C ALA A 122 -19.50 -20.92 -30.00
N ALA A 123 -18.59 -20.51 -29.11
CA ALA A 123 -18.44 -19.11 -28.72
C ALA A 123 -17.92 -18.24 -29.89
N SER A 124 -16.93 -18.71 -30.63
CA SER A 124 -16.39 -18.04 -31.81
C SER A 124 -17.44 -17.90 -32.91
N GLY A 125 -18.16 -18.97 -33.25
CA GLY A 125 -19.22 -18.92 -34.24
C GLY A 125 -20.37 -17.97 -33.86
N ASN A 126 -20.73 -17.91 -32.57
CA ASN A 126 -21.69 -16.93 -32.07
C ASN A 126 -21.18 -15.49 -32.21
N LEU A 127 -19.89 -15.26 -31.98
CA LEU A 127 -19.27 -13.94 -32.13
C LEU A 127 -19.19 -13.52 -33.61
N ASP A 128 -18.87 -14.44 -34.50
CA ASP A 128 -18.82 -14.22 -35.94
C ASP A 128 -20.21 -13.93 -36.51
N LEU A 129 -21.24 -14.67 -36.06
CA LEU A 129 -22.64 -14.36 -36.35
C LEU A 129 -23.02 -12.97 -35.84
N PHE A 130 -22.59 -12.58 -34.64
CA PHE A 130 -22.81 -11.25 -34.11
C PHE A 130 -22.11 -10.17 -34.94
N CYS A 131 -20.90 -10.44 -35.45
CA CYS A 131 -20.14 -9.53 -36.32
C CYS A 131 -20.79 -9.38 -37.71
N CYS A 132 -21.26 -10.48 -38.31
CA CYS A 132 -21.98 -10.47 -39.59
C CYS A 132 -23.36 -9.83 -39.48
N ILE A 133 -24.09 -10.05 -38.37
CA ILE A 133 -25.38 -9.41 -38.10
C ILE A 133 -25.18 -7.92 -37.78
N SER A 134 -24.08 -7.52 -37.13
CA SER A 134 -23.75 -6.10 -36.88
C SER A 134 -23.35 -5.33 -38.15
N SER A 135 -22.85 -6.01 -39.20
CA SER A 135 -22.66 -5.41 -40.53
C SER A 135 -23.96 -5.30 -41.35
N ALA A 136 -24.96 -6.13 -41.06
CA ALA A 136 -26.23 -6.17 -41.78
C ALA A 136 -27.37 -5.40 -41.08
N TYR A 137 -27.24 -5.13 -39.79
CA TYR A 137 -28.24 -4.40 -39.01
C TYR A 137 -27.56 -3.36 -38.13
N ARG A 138 -27.78 -2.08 -38.46
CA ARG A 138 -27.56 -0.93 -37.57
C ARG A 138 -28.60 -0.97 -36.44
N ILE A 139 -28.54 -2.00 -35.61
CA ILE A 139 -29.26 -2.06 -34.34
C ILE A 139 -28.37 -1.34 -33.34
N VAL A 140 -28.78 -0.12 -32.99
CA VAL A 140 -28.24 0.61 -31.85
C VAL A 140 -28.31 -0.34 -30.65
N LEU A 141 -27.15 -0.88 -30.24
CA LEU A 141 -26.98 -1.45 -28.92
C LEU A 141 -27.26 -0.33 -27.93
N VAL A 142 -28.51 -0.21 -27.49
CA VAL A 142 -28.86 0.49 -26.27
C VAL A 142 -28.23 -0.36 -25.16
N ILE A 143 -26.97 -0.05 -24.85
CA ILE A 143 -26.33 -0.46 -23.62
C ILE A 143 -27.20 0.13 -22.52
N LYS A 144 -28.10 -0.68 -21.94
CA LYS A 144 -28.72 -0.30 -20.68
C LYS A 144 -27.61 -0.28 -19.64
N PRO A 145 -27.36 0.85 -18.95
CA PRO A 145 -26.38 0.88 -17.88
C PRO A 145 -26.77 -0.17 -16.85
N LYS A 146 -25.75 -0.92 -16.40
CA LYS A 146 -25.81 -1.79 -15.23
C LYS A 146 -26.45 -0.96 -14.12
N GLN A 147 -27.61 -1.41 -13.64
CA GLN A 147 -28.25 -0.78 -12.48
C GLN A 147 -27.19 -0.71 -11.38
N ASP A 148 -26.89 0.52 -11.02
CA ASP A 148 -25.97 0.86 -9.96
C ASP A 148 -26.62 0.40 -8.66
N MET A 149 -26.29 -0.82 -8.24
CA MET A 149 -26.46 -1.23 -6.85
C MET A 149 -25.17 -0.91 -6.10
N THR A 150 -24.81 0.37 -6.11
CA THR A 150 -24.12 1.01 -4.97
C THR A 150 -25.15 1.13 -3.84
N GLY A 151 -25.55 -0.02 -3.30
CA GLY A 151 -26.14 -0.13 -1.98
C GLY A 151 -24.99 -0.34 -1.03
N MET A 152 -24.52 0.76 -0.43
CA MET A 152 -23.69 0.77 0.78
C MET A 152 -24.03 -0.41 1.69
N ILE A 153 -23.03 -1.21 2.05
CA ILE A 153 -23.04 -1.84 3.36
C ILE A 153 -21.74 -1.45 4.06
N PHE A 154 -21.80 -0.32 4.75
CA PHE A 154 -20.91 -0.06 5.87
C PHE A 154 -21.34 -0.98 7.01
N TYR A 155 -20.50 -1.94 7.41
CA TYR A 155 -20.57 -2.48 8.76
C TYR A 155 -19.57 -1.71 9.62
N SER A 156 -20.08 -0.68 10.29
CA SER A 156 -19.47 -0.15 11.51
C SER A 156 -19.65 -1.21 12.60
N SER A 157 -18.57 -1.82 13.05
CA SER A 157 -18.56 -2.54 14.33
C SER A 157 -18.49 -1.51 15.44
N ASN A 158 -19.65 -1.09 15.93
CA ASN A 158 -19.81 -0.69 17.31
C ASN A 158 -20.49 -1.84 18.02
N ASN A 159 -19.77 -2.53 18.91
CA ASN A 159 -20.36 -2.85 20.21
C ASN A 159 -19.32 -3.13 21.29
N HIS A 160 -19.53 -2.39 22.39
CA HIS A 160 -19.12 -2.54 23.79
C HIS A 160 -17.64 -2.74 24.16
#